data_AF-A0A0F8XXB7-F1
#
_entry.id   AF-A0A0F8XXB7-F1
#
_cell.length_a   1.000
_cell.length_b   1.000
_cell.length_c   1.000
_cell.angle_alpha   90.00
_cell.angle_beta   90.00
_cell.angle_gamma   90.00
#
_symmetry.space_group_name_H-M   'P 1'
#
loop_
_entity.id
_entity.type
_entity.pdbx_description
1 polymer ?
#
loop_
_entity_poly.entity_id
_entity_poly.type
_entity_poly.pdbx_seq_one_letter_code
_entity_poly.pdbx_strand_id
1 'polypeptide(L)'
;SNIVKIGGDFAAHNAVTSIELYTAPNTTTTASTLAADITGVGASSLFHARGAIEADGTITAGGNITAAASAVALILNANAATVPSTYFQIAGVTHGLISASGDELKFYTSSGLDLRLTIGNGLQVGSPTGGDKGAGTINLAGDIYKNNSAYTNPDFVFEYAFARKLTNAPLGWKLRSLRETKAYAERWHHLPGVHRDRSMGMFDRGDWVAEKMEEVHLHLFTHEDRIENLEGDNQRLKDECTTLRAQIVELQLAA
;
A
#
# COMPACT_ATOMS: atom_id res chain seq x y z
N SER A 1 58.67 -28.62 -7.15
CA SER A 1 57.69 -28.28 -6.12
C SER A 1 58.08 -28.98 -4.84
N ASN A 2 58.30 -28.24 -3.75
CA ASN A 2 58.59 -28.86 -2.45
C ASN A 2 57.25 -29.20 -1.80
N ILE A 3 56.85 -30.47 -1.85
CA ILE A 3 55.68 -30.94 -1.12
C ILE A 3 56.14 -31.19 0.32
N VAL A 4 55.81 -30.27 1.23
CA VAL A 4 55.98 -30.48 2.66
C VAL A 4 54.75 -31.25 3.14
N LYS A 5 54.92 -32.54 3.45
CA LYS A 5 53.88 -33.35 4.09
C LYS A 5 53.99 -33.14 5.60
N ILE A 6 53.00 -32.48 6.20
CA ILE A 6 52.87 -32.37 7.66
C ILE A 6 51.76 -33.34 8.07
N GLY A 7 52.14 -34.48 8.61
CA GLY A 7 51.23 -35.58 8.95
C GLY A 7 51.96 -36.92 8.82
N GLY A 8 52.26 -37.56 9.95
CA GLY A 8 52.89 -38.87 10.02
C GLY A 8 51.93 -40.00 9.63
N ASP A 9 52.52 -41.18 9.42
CA ASP A 9 51.89 -42.42 8.99
C ASP A 9 50.54 -42.75 9.68
N PHE A 10 49.64 -43.37 8.92
CA PHE A 10 48.18 -43.52 9.08
C PHE A 10 47.61 -44.13 10.38
N ALA A 11 48.37 -44.30 11.47
CA ALA A 11 47.91 -45.04 12.66
C ALA A 11 47.80 -44.23 13.97
N ALA A 12 48.33 -43.02 14.03
CA ALA A 12 48.17 -42.15 15.19
C ALA A 12 47.76 -40.76 14.72
N HIS A 13 46.45 -40.47 14.80
CA HIS A 13 45.93 -39.12 14.65
C HIS A 13 46.60 -38.21 15.68
N ASN A 14 47.69 -37.56 15.27
CA ASN A 14 48.15 -36.35 15.92
C ASN A 14 47.00 -35.35 15.75
N ALA A 15 46.34 -35.03 16.86
CA ALA A 15 45.46 -33.87 16.94
C ALA A 15 46.33 -32.63 16.69
N VAL A 16 46.56 -32.30 15.42
CA VAL A 16 47.15 -31.03 15.04
C VAL A 16 46.15 -29.97 15.48
N THR A 17 46.43 -29.31 16.59
CA THR A 17 45.56 -28.32 17.21
C THR A 17 45.62 -26.98 16.50
N SER A 18 46.68 -26.71 15.73
CA SER A 18 46.80 -25.52 14.88
C SER A 18 47.62 -25.78 13.62
N ILE A 19 47.14 -25.25 12.49
CA ILE A 19 47.91 -25.11 11.25
C ILE A 19 48.11 -23.61 11.04
N GLU A 20 49.35 -23.15 11.13
CA GLU A 20 49.71 -21.75 10.91
C GLU A 20 50.42 -21.61 9.56
N LEU A 21 49.84 -20.83 8.65
CA LEU A 21 50.43 -20.51 7.36
C LEU A 21 51.04 -19.12 7.44
N TYR A 22 52.37 -19.03 7.33
CA TYR A 22 53.09 -17.77 7.27
C TYR A 22 53.44 -17.46 5.82
N THR A 23 52.86 -16.38 5.28
CA THR A 23 53.31 -15.79 4.02
C THR A 23 54.28 -14.66 4.34
N ALA A 24 55.36 -14.51 3.56
CA ALA A 24 56.23 -13.36 3.71
C ALA A 24 55.45 -12.05 3.47
N PRO A 25 55.78 -10.95 4.17
CA PRO A 25 55.15 -9.65 3.94
C PRO A 25 55.15 -9.29 2.45
N ASN A 26 54.03 -8.77 1.94
CA ASN A 26 53.87 -8.30 0.55
C ASN A 26 54.00 -9.38 -0.56
N THR A 27 53.78 -10.66 -0.25
CA THR A 27 53.70 -11.71 -1.28
C THR A 27 52.24 -12.10 -1.56
N THR A 28 51.79 -11.94 -2.81
CA THR A 28 50.50 -12.48 -3.26
C THR A 28 50.64 -13.99 -3.45
N THR A 29 50.06 -14.78 -2.56
CA THR A 29 50.01 -16.24 -2.75
C THR A 29 48.99 -16.55 -3.85
N THR A 30 49.46 -16.75 -5.07
CA THR A 30 48.62 -16.82 -6.27
C THR A 30 47.90 -18.16 -6.44
N ALA A 31 48.32 -19.21 -5.71
CA ALA A 31 47.63 -20.50 -5.67
C ALA A 31 48.12 -21.35 -4.49
N SER A 32 47.33 -21.41 -3.42
CA SER A 32 47.43 -22.48 -2.43
C SER A 32 46.03 -23.01 -2.18
N THR A 33 45.74 -24.22 -2.63
CA THR A 33 44.52 -24.92 -2.23
C THR A 33 44.67 -25.30 -0.77
N LEU A 34 44.08 -24.53 0.14
CA LEU A 34 43.86 -24.99 1.50
C LEU A 34 42.71 -25.99 1.47
N ALA A 35 43.00 -27.22 1.10
CA ALA A 35 42.11 -28.35 1.35
C ALA A 35 42.25 -28.76 2.82
N ALA A 36 41.96 -27.83 3.74
CA ALA A 36 41.69 -28.21 5.11
C ALA A 36 40.27 -28.74 5.10
N ASP A 37 40.13 -30.06 4.98
CA ASP A 37 38.89 -30.70 5.39
C ASP A 37 38.84 -30.57 6.91
N ILE A 38 38.14 -29.54 7.38
CA ILE A 38 37.93 -29.29 8.80
C ILE A 38 36.76 -30.15 9.32
N THR A 39 36.30 -31.15 8.55
CA THR A 39 35.36 -32.14 9.06
C THR A 39 36.12 -33.19 9.89
N GLY A 40 35.83 -33.26 11.20
CA GLY A 40 36.34 -34.33 12.07
C GLY A 40 37.06 -33.91 13.35
N VAL A 41 37.24 -32.62 13.63
CA VAL A 41 37.77 -32.15 14.94
C VAL A 41 36.58 -31.74 15.82
N GLY A 42 36.45 -32.35 17.00
CA GLY A 42 35.23 -32.33 17.82
C GLY A 42 34.54 -30.98 17.99
N ALA A 43 33.22 -30.96 17.81
CA ALA A 43 32.21 -29.94 18.12
C ALA A 43 32.39 -28.48 17.63
N SER A 44 33.61 -27.96 17.50
CA SER A 44 33.87 -26.60 17.01
C SER A 44 35.20 -26.52 16.30
N SER A 45 35.15 -26.08 15.06
CA SER A 45 36.33 -25.71 14.30
C SER A 45 36.28 -24.23 14.00
N LEU A 46 37.36 -23.53 14.34
CA LEU A 46 37.43 -22.07 14.27
C LEU A 46 38.36 -21.67 13.13
N PHE A 47 37.81 -20.94 12.16
CA PHE A 47 38.60 -20.23 11.16
C PHE A 47 38.78 -18.78 11.61
N HIS A 48 40.01 -18.39 11.93
CA HIS A 48 40.36 -17.02 12.28
C HIS A 48 41.13 -16.36 11.14
N ALA A 49 40.48 -15.49 10.38
CA ALA A 49 41.15 -14.58 9.47
C ALA A 49 41.28 -13.19 10.10
N ARG A 50 42.44 -12.54 9.92
CA ARG A 50 42.57 -11.10 10.18
C ARG A 50 42.50 -10.39 8.84
N GLY A 51 41.57 -9.43 8.69
CA GLY A 51 41.36 -8.69 7.45
C GLY A 51 40.16 -9.18 6.64
N ALA A 52 40.14 -8.85 5.34
CA ALA A 52 39.06 -9.23 4.43
C ALA A 52 39.15 -10.71 4.03
N ILE A 53 38.00 -11.36 3.89
CA ILE A 53 37.86 -12.66 3.24
C ILE A 53 37.25 -12.38 1.86
N GLU A 54 38.02 -12.57 0.81
CA GLU A 54 37.56 -12.46 -0.57
C GLU A 54 37.43 -13.87 -1.16
N ALA A 55 36.26 -14.19 -1.69
CA ALA A 55 36.01 -15.47 -2.37
C ALA A 55 35.52 -15.18 -3.79
N ASP A 56 36.18 -15.78 -4.78
CA ASP A 56 35.79 -15.72 -6.21
C ASP A 56 34.67 -16.74 -6.54
N GLY A 57 33.87 -17.13 -5.54
CA GLY A 57 32.89 -18.19 -5.63
C GLY A 57 31.90 -18.17 -4.47
N THR A 58 31.23 -19.29 -4.22
CA THR A 58 30.18 -19.37 -3.19
C THR A 58 30.77 -19.49 -1.79
N ILE A 59 30.36 -18.61 -0.89
CA ILE A 59 30.52 -18.79 0.56
C ILE A 59 29.22 -19.39 1.10
N THR A 60 29.28 -20.61 1.62
CA THR A 60 28.14 -21.28 2.27
C THR A 60 28.38 -21.35 3.77
N ALA A 61 27.53 -20.69 4.57
CA ALA A 61 27.50 -20.85 6.02
C ALA A 61 26.27 -21.67 6.41
N GLY A 62 26.48 -22.88 6.93
CA GLY A 62 25.40 -23.79 7.36
C GLY A 62 24.79 -23.48 8.73
N GLY A 63 25.17 -22.35 9.35
CA GLY A 63 24.73 -21.94 10.68
C GLY A 63 24.58 -20.42 10.79
N ASN A 64 24.46 -19.91 12.02
CA ASN A 64 24.31 -18.47 12.26
C ASN A 64 25.59 -17.72 11.87
N ILE A 65 25.45 -16.67 11.06
CA ILE A 65 26.49 -15.67 10.86
C ILE A 65 26.28 -14.57 11.91
N THR A 66 27.03 -14.64 13.00
CA THR A 66 27.00 -13.61 14.05
C THR A 66 28.18 -12.66 13.87
N ALA A 67 27.92 -11.37 13.72
CA ALA A 67 28.97 -10.36 13.76
C ALA A 67 28.93 -9.62 15.11
N ALA A 68 30.11 -9.41 15.70
CA ALA A 68 30.27 -8.61 16.91
C ALA A 68 30.40 -7.09 16.62
N ALA A 69 30.29 -6.68 15.35
CA ALA A 69 30.37 -5.29 14.93
C ALA A 69 29.03 -4.57 15.11
N SER A 70 29.08 -3.24 15.27
CA SER A 70 27.90 -2.37 15.37
C SER A 70 27.04 -2.34 14.09
N ALA A 71 27.54 -2.84 12.97
CA ALA A 71 26.79 -3.00 11.73
C ALA A 71 27.34 -4.16 10.88
N VAL A 72 26.44 -4.97 10.31
CA VAL A 72 26.75 -5.92 9.23
C VAL A 72 26.17 -5.36 7.95
N ALA A 73 27.01 -5.03 6.98
CA ALA A 73 26.58 -4.69 5.64
C ALA A 73 26.71 -5.93 4.75
N LEU A 74 25.59 -6.52 4.33
CA LEU A 74 25.58 -7.46 3.22
C LEU A 74 25.41 -6.67 1.93
N ILE A 75 26.51 -6.46 1.20
CA ILE A 75 26.51 -5.74 -0.08
C ILE A 75 26.52 -6.78 -1.20
N LEU A 76 25.38 -6.95 -1.87
CA LEU A 76 25.28 -7.77 -3.08
C LEU A 76 25.52 -6.87 -4.29
N ASN A 77 26.77 -6.76 -4.72
CA ASN A 77 27.12 -6.01 -5.92
C ASN A 77 27.15 -6.96 -7.12
N ALA A 78 26.08 -6.99 -7.92
CA ALA A 78 26.15 -7.63 -9.22
C ALA A 78 26.50 -6.62 -10.29
N ASN A 79 27.50 -6.98 -11.09
CA ASN A 79 27.83 -6.24 -12.30
C ASN A 79 26.66 -6.40 -13.29
N ALA A 80 25.87 -5.34 -13.45
CA ALA A 80 24.60 -5.33 -14.18
C ALA A 80 24.69 -5.68 -15.68
N ALA A 81 25.90 -5.87 -16.22
CA ALA A 81 26.11 -6.15 -17.64
C ALA A 81 25.73 -7.57 -18.09
N THR A 82 25.57 -8.54 -17.18
CA THR A 82 25.43 -9.96 -17.58
C THR A 82 24.47 -10.82 -16.76
N VAL A 83 23.93 -10.34 -15.64
CA VAL A 83 23.03 -11.14 -14.78
C VAL A 83 21.61 -10.56 -14.86
N PRO A 84 20.64 -11.26 -15.51
CA PRO A 84 19.29 -10.75 -15.74
C PRO A 84 18.47 -10.49 -14.46
N SER A 85 18.89 -11.07 -13.33
CA SER A 85 18.26 -10.85 -12.03
C SER A 85 19.21 -11.23 -10.90
N THR A 86 19.49 -10.28 -10.01
CA THR A 86 19.95 -10.60 -8.65
C THR A 86 18.73 -10.72 -7.77
N TYR A 87 18.49 -11.91 -7.22
CA TYR A 87 17.50 -12.06 -6.17
C TYR A 87 18.22 -12.27 -4.83
N PHE A 88 17.82 -11.50 -3.83
CA PHE A 88 18.06 -11.84 -2.45
C PHE A 88 16.85 -12.62 -1.97
N GLN A 89 16.95 -13.95 -1.93
CA GLN A 89 15.88 -14.80 -1.43
C GLN A 89 16.22 -15.21 -0.01
N ILE A 90 15.34 -14.84 0.92
CA ILE A 90 15.29 -15.45 2.23
C ILE A 90 14.07 -16.36 2.26
N ALA A 91 14.30 -17.67 2.43
CA ALA A 91 13.26 -18.69 2.47
C ALA A 91 13.20 -19.36 3.86
N GLY A 92 12.01 -19.78 4.30
CA GLY A 92 11.84 -20.59 5.50
C GLY A 92 12.01 -19.86 6.84
N VAL A 93 11.87 -18.53 6.88
CA VAL A 93 11.95 -17.76 8.14
C VAL A 93 10.63 -17.83 8.90
N THR A 94 10.68 -18.38 10.11
CA THR A 94 9.51 -18.57 10.99
C THR A 94 9.19 -17.33 11.85
N HIS A 95 10.14 -16.42 12.09
CA HIS A 95 9.93 -15.18 12.85
C HIS A 95 10.72 -13.99 12.27
N GLY A 96 10.10 -12.79 12.28
CA GLY A 96 10.62 -11.46 11.88
C GLY A 96 11.93 -11.39 11.10
N LEU A 97 11.85 -11.13 9.79
CA LEU A 97 12.99 -11.01 8.88
C LEU A 97 13.95 -9.85 9.22
N ILE A 98 13.37 -8.72 9.67
CA ILE A 98 14.04 -7.45 9.95
C ILE A 98 13.27 -6.82 11.13
N SER A 99 13.86 -6.80 12.32
CA SER A 99 13.34 -6.05 13.47
C SER A 99 14.08 -4.72 13.54
N ALA A 100 13.59 -3.71 12.83
CA ALA A 100 14.09 -2.36 13.02
C ALA A 100 13.43 -1.76 14.26
N SER A 101 14.11 -1.84 15.41
CA SER A 101 13.67 -1.10 16.59
C SER A 101 13.99 0.38 16.37
N GLY A 102 12.99 1.16 15.94
CA GLY A 102 13.08 2.62 15.86
C GLY A 102 13.56 3.21 14.53
N ASP A 103 14.00 2.39 13.57
CA ASP A 103 14.51 2.85 12.27
C ASP A 103 13.64 2.40 11.08
N GLU A 104 13.65 3.19 10.00
CA GLU A 104 12.88 2.95 8.78
C GLU A 104 13.52 1.85 7.91
N LEU A 105 12.72 0.88 7.44
CA LEU A 105 13.14 -0.05 6.39
C LEU A 105 12.97 0.61 5.01
N LYS A 106 14.08 1.00 4.39
CA LYS A 106 14.10 1.65 3.08
C LYS A 106 14.41 0.66 1.96
N PHE A 107 13.60 0.68 0.92
CA PHE A 107 13.87 0.00 -0.34
C PHE A 107 14.19 1.05 -1.40
N TYR A 108 15.43 1.03 -1.90
CA TYR A 108 15.85 1.90 -2.99
C TYR A 108 15.77 1.11 -4.29
N THR A 109 15.05 1.64 -5.28
CA THR A 109 15.09 1.14 -6.66
C THR A 109 15.74 2.19 -7.56
N SER A 110 16.45 1.75 -8.59
CA SER A 110 16.91 2.67 -9.64
C SER A 110 15.71 3.11 -10.49
N SER A 111 15.83 4.27 -11.14
CA SER A 111 14.77 4.83 -11.98
C SER A 111 14.25 3.80 -13.00
N GLY A 112 12.93 3.58 -13.02
CA GLY A 112 12.26 2.66 -13.94
C GLY A 112 12.06 1.23 -13.43
N LEU A 113 12.42 0.94 -12.18
CA LEU A 113 12.10 -0.34 -11.53
C LEU A 113 10.93 -0.19 -10.56
N ASP A 114 9.95 -1.08 -10.69
CA ASP A 114 8.79 -1.18 -9.80
C ASP A 114 9.12 -1.98 -8.54
N LEU A 115 8.83 -1.42 -7.36
CA LEU A 115 8.76 -2.20 -6.13
C LEU A 115 7.42 -2.94 -6.08
N ARG A 116 7.46 -4.27 -6.17
CA ARG A 116 6.28 -5.12 -5.97
C ARG A 116 6.34 -5.80 -4.60
N LEU A 117 5.36 -5.49 -3.76
CA LEU A 117 5.14 -6.17 -2.48
C LEU A 117 3.93 -7.09 -2.60
N THR A 118 4.10 -8.38 -2.32
CA THR A 118 3.01 -9.38 -2.28
C THR A 118 2.90 -9.95 -0.89
N ILE A 119 1.73 -9.80 -0.27
CA ILE A 119 1.48 -10.19 1.12
C ILE A 119 0.37 -11.24 1.13
N GLY A 120 0.70 -12.45 1.58
CA GLY A 120 -0.25 -13.57 1.59
C GLY A 120 -1.26 -13.51 2.73
N ASN A 121 -0.82 -13.14 3.93
CA ASN A 121 -1.58 -13.37 5.18
C ASN A 121 -2.21 -12.10 5.81
N GLY A 122 -2.27 -10.98 5.08
CA GLY A 122 -2.78 -9.70 5.58
C GLY A 122 -1.67 -8.71 5.95
N LEU A 123 -1.95 -7.41 5.86
CA LEU A 123 -1.02 -6.33 6.18
C LEU A 123 -1.56 -5.50 7.35
N GLN A 124 -0.76 -5.35 8.42
CA GLN A 124 -1.04 -4.40 9.50
C GLN A 124 -0.10 -3.20 9.40
N VAL A 125 -0.63 -1.98 9.49
CA VAL A 125 0.15 -0.74 9.45
C VAL A 125 -0.09 0.08 10.71
N GLY A 126 0.97 0.38 11.45
CA GLY A 126 0.92 1.03 12.76
C GLY A 126 0.46 0.08 13.86
N SER A 127 -0.37 0.58 14.78
CA SER A 127 -0.99 -0.20 15.88
C SER A 127 -2.51 -0.32 15.70
N PRO A 128 -3.00 -0.99 14.63
CA PRO A 128 -4.43 -1.08 14.38
C PRO A 128 -5.13 -1.93 15.45
N THR A 129 -6.40 -1.65 15.71
CA THR A 129 -7.17 -2.41 16.70
C THR A 129 -7.61 -3.78 16.16
N GLY A 130 -7.68 -4.76 17.07
CA GLY A 130 -8.19 -6.10 16.77
C GLY A 130 -7.28 -6.97 15.89
N GLY A 131 -5.97 -6.71 15.87
CA GLY A 131 -4.93 -7.58 15.33
C GLY A 131 -5.04 -7.85 13.82
N ASP A 132 -4.44 -8.98 13.39
CA ASP A 132 -4.49 -9.43 11.99
C ASP A 132 -5.92 -9.82 11.59
N LYS A 133 -6.37 -9.35 10.43
CA LYS A 133 -7.69 -9.69 9.88
C LYS A 133 -7.63 -10.86 8.89
N GLY A 134 -6.46 -11.42 8.65
CA GLY A 134 -6.24 -12.59 7.80
C GLY A 134 -5.93 -12.26 6.34
N ALA A 135 -5.84 -13.31 5.53
CA ALA A 135 -5.43 -13.21 4.13
C ALA A 135 -6.29 -12.22 3.31
N GLY A 136 -5.62 -11.41 2.50
CA GLY A 136 -6.27 -10.42 1.63
C GLY A 136 -6.73 -9.13 2.32
N THR A 137 -6.39 -8.93 3.60
CA THR A 137 -6.79 -7.74 4.35
C THR A 137 -5.65 -6.73 4.50
N ILE A 138 -6.01 -5.46 4.64
CA ILE A 138 -5.12 -4.40 5.10
C ILE A 138 -5.79 -3.74 6.31
N ASN A 139 -5.17 -3.85 7.50
CA ASN A 139 -5.64 -3.26 8.75
C ASN A 139 -4.74 -2.07 9.11
N LEU A 140 -5.29 -0.86 9.08
CA LEU A 140 -4.55 0.39 9.21
C LEU A 140 -4.91 1.05 10.54
N ALA A 141 -3.91 1.55 11.26
CA ALA A 141 -4.13 2.35 12.46
C ALA A 141 -4.61 3.78 12.16
N GLY A 142 -4.39 4.25 10.93
CA GLY A 142 -4.79 5.56 10.45
C GLY A 142 -5.33 5.51 9.02
N ASP A 143 -5.34 6.67 8.36
CA ASP A 143 -5.94 6.82 7.04
C ASP A 143 -5.08 6.29 5.89
N ILE A 144 -5.72 6.08 4.75
CA ILE A 144 -5.03 5.84 3.47
C ILE A 144 -4.82 7.17 2.77
N TYR A 145 -3.57 7.59 2.67
CA TYR A 145 -3.20 8.77 1.89
C TYR A 145 -2.75 8.37 0.48
N LYS A 146 -3.49 8.82 -0.55
CA LYS A 146 -3.19 8.56 -1.96
C LYS A 146 -2.57 9.81 -2.62
N ASN A 147 -1.35 10.20 -2.24
CA ASN A 147 -0.51 11.23 -2.89
C ASN A 147 -1.27 12.46 -3.45
N ASN A 148 -2.05 13.17 -2.63
CA ASN A 148 -2.87 14.32 -3.06
C ASN A 148 -3.89 14.05 -4.18
N SER A 149 -4.20 12.78 -4.46
CA SER A 149 -5.11 12.31 -5.52
C SER A 149 -6.18 11.35 -4.99
N ALA A 150 -6.34 11.28 -3.66
CA ALA A 150 -7.31 10.44 -2.97
C ALA A 150 -8.75 10.83 -3.28
N TYR A 151 -8.98 12.13 -3.46
CA TYR A 151 -10.28 12.70 -3.78
C TYR A 151 -10.09 13.72 -4.89
N THR A 152 -10.58 13.38 -6.07
CA THR A 152 -10.89 14.38 -7.09
C THR A 152 -12.32 14.80 -6.81
N ASN A 153 -12.53 15.58 -5.73
CA ASN A 153 -13.87 15.96 -5.27
C ASN A 153 -14.67 16.50 -6.47
N PRO A 154 -15.76 15.83 -6.88
CA PRO A 154 -16.48 16.24 -8.06
C PRO A 154 -17.40 17.42 -7.73
N ASP A 155 -16.83 18.62 -7.62
CA ASP A 155 -17.58 19.88 -7.40
C ASP A 155 -18.42 20.28 -8.63
N PHE A 156 -18.31 19.52 -9.72
CA PHE A 156 -18.88 19.90 -11.02
C PHE A 156 -20.41 19.93 -11.01
N VAL A 157 -21.07 19.24 -10.07
CA VAL A 157 -22.54 19.25 -9.97
C VAL A 157 -23.02 20.61 -9.48
N PHE A 158 -22.40 21.13 -8.40
CA PHE A 158 -22.67 22.49 -7.94
C PHE A 158 -22.13 23.57 -8.89
N GLU A 159 -20.96 23.37 -9.50
CA GLU A 159 -20.47 24.29 -10.55
C GLU A 159 -21.49 24.42 -11.69
N TYR A 160 -22.10 23.32 -12.11
CA TYR A 160 -23.10 23.34 -13.16
C TYR A 160 -24.36 24.10 -12.72
N ALA A 161 -24.83 23.85 -11.51
CA ALA A 161 -26.04 24.46 -10.98
C ALA A 161 -25.90 25.98 -10.80
N PHE A 162 -24.80 26.42 -10.21
CA PHE A 162 -24.63 27.81 -9.77
C PHE A 162 -23.74 28.65 -10.69
N ALA A 163 -22.70 28.05 -11.26
CA ALA A 163 -21.73 28.77 -12.11
C ALA A 163 -21.91 28.51 -13.61
N ARG A 164 -22.81 27.59 -14.01
CA ARG A 164 -23.00 27.13 -15.39
C ARG A 164 -21.70 26.66 -16.04
N LYS A 165 -20.81 26.07 -15.23
CA LYS A 165 -19.52 25.51 -15.66
C LYS A 165 -19.50 24.02 -15.36
N LEU A 166 -18.72 23.27 -16.14
CA LEU A 166 -18.71 21.82 -16.10
C LEU A 166 -17.25 21.35 -16.14
N THR A 167 -16.48 21.72 -15.12
CA THR A 167 -15.06 21.38 -15.05
C THR A 167 -14.92 19.92 -14.59
N ASN A 168 -14.13 19.11 -15.30
CA ASN A 168 -13.84 17.71 -14.90
C ASN A 168 -15.06 16.76 -14.81
N ALA A 169 -16.24 17.15 -15.30
CA ALA A 169 -17.38 16.24 -15.30
C ALA A 169 -17.17 15.10 -16.32
N PRO A 170 -17.63 13.88 -16.01
CA PRO A 170 -17.60 12.77 -16.95
C PRO A 170 -18.31 13.11 -18.26
N LEU A 171 -17.79 12.59 -19.37
CA LEU A 171 -18.39 12.80 -20.69
C LEU A 171 -19.85 12.32 -20.70
N GLY A 172 -20.77 13.20 -21.12
CA GLY A 172 -22.20 12.89 -21.16
C GLY A 172 -22.90 12.96 -19.81
N TRP A 173 -22.24 13.48 -18.77
CA TRP A 173 -22.92 13.80 -17.52
C TRP A 173 -24.03 14.83 -17.75
N LYS A 174 -25.14 14.63 -17.05
CA LYS A 174 -26.24 15.59 -16.95
C LYS A 174 -26.93 15.44 -15.61
N LEU A 175 -27.34 16.56 -15.01
CA LEU A 175 -28.26 16.55 -13.88
C LEU A 175 -29.61 15.98 -14.33
N ARG A 176 -29.99 14.83 -13.77
CA ARG A 176 -31.26 14.16 -14.06
C ARG A 176 -32.34 14.64 -13.10
N SER A 177 -33.59 14.69 -13.55
CA SER A 177 -34.72 14.86 -12.62
C SER A 177 -34.89 13.64 -11.71
N LEU A 178 -35.46 13.81 -10.51
CA LEU A 178 -35.78 12.67 -9.62
C LEU A 178 -36.64 11.60 -10.30
N ARG A 179 -37.53 12.02 -11.23
CA ARG A 179 -38.34 11.09 -12.03
C ARG A 179 -37.47 10.24 -12.97
N GLU A 180 -36.52 10.86 -13.68
CA GLU A 180 -35.56 10.13 -14.53
C GLU A 180 -34.65 9.22 -13.69
N THR A 181 -34.16 9.71 -12.55
CA THR A 181 -33.32 8.93 -11.63
C THR A 181 -34.07 7.73 -11.07
N LYS A 182 -35.34 7.90 -10.67
CA LYS A 182 -36.21 6.80 -10.24
C LYS A 182 -36.42 5.77 -11.36
N ALA A 183 -36.81 6.22 -12.55
CA ALA A 183 -37.03 5.32 -13.69
C ALA A 183 -35.76 4.55 -14.06
N TYR A 184 -34.59 5.19 -13.95
CA TYR A 184 -33.30 4.53 -14.14
C TYR A 184 -33.04 3.48 -13.05
N ALA A 185 -33.21 3.84 -11.78
CA ALA A 185 -32.96 2.94 -10.65
C ALA A 185 -33.92 1.74 -10.65
N GLU A 186 -35.18 1.93 -11.04
CA GLU A 186 -36.16 0.85 -11.21
C GLU A 186 -35.73 -0.12 -12.32
N ARG A 187 -35.20 0.40 -13.43
CA ARG A 187 -34.78 -0.42 -14.58
C ARG A 187 -33.46 -1.16 -14.35
N TRP A 188 -32.48 -0.52 -13.72
CA TRP A 188 -31.10 -1.01 -13.64
C TRP A 188 -30.67 -1.42 -12.22
N HIS A 189 -31.50 -1.17 -11.20
CA HIS A 189 -31.23 -1.47 -9.80
C HIS A 189 -29.96 -0.81 -9.24
N HIS A 190 -29.56 0.33 -9.79
CA HIS A 190 -28.49 1.19 -9.25
C HIS A 190 -28.69 2.64 -9.70
N LEU A 191 -27.99 3.58 -9.07
CA LEU A 191 -28.04 4.98 -9.47
C LEU A 191 -27.32 5.21 -10.81
N PRO A 192 -27.74 6.20 -11.60
CA PRO A 192 -27.03 6.58 -12.83
C PRO A 192 -25.55 6.90 -12.54
N GLY A 193 -24.64 6.32 -13.32
CA GLY A 193 -23.19 6.49 -13.13
C GLY A 193 -22.54 5.50 -12.14
N VAL A 194 -23.33 4.82 -11.30
CA VAL A 194 -22.80 3.75 -10.44
C VAL A 194 -22.72 2.45 -11.24
N HIS A 195 -21.57 2.13 -11.79
CA HIS A 195 -21.36 0.92 -12.59
C HIS A 195 -21.28 -0.34 -11.70
N ARG A 196 -22.10 -1.36 -12.00
CA ARG A 196 -22.00 -2.70 -11.37
C ARG A 196 -21.05 -3.64 -12.13
N ASP A 197 -20.91 -3.40 -13.42
CA ASP A 197 -20.16 -4.20 -14.39
C ASP A 197 -18.67 -3.83 -14.43
N ARG A 198 -18.28 -2.71 -13.81
CA ARG A 198 -16.89 -2.27 -13.73
C ARG A 198 -16.36 -2.39 -12.31
N SER A 199 -15.24 -3.08 -12.15
CA SER A 199 -14.48 -3.05 -10.89
C SER A 199 -13.93 -1.64 -10.69
N MET A 200 -14.29 -1.01 -9.58
CA MET A 200 -13.86 0.33 -9.18
C MET A 200 -13.28 0.28 -7.78
N GLY A 201 -12.17 0.98 -7.56
CA GLY A 201 -11.55 1.10 -6.24
C GLY A 201 -12.43 1.89 -5.26
N MET A 202 -12.13 1.79 -3.97
CA MET A 202 -12.88 2.51 -2.93
C MET A 202 -12.87 4.04 -3.16
N PHE A 203 -11.72 4.60 -3.59
CA PHE A 203 -11.59 6.03 -3.87
C PHE A 203 -12.45 6.48 -5.04
N ASP A 204 -12.42 5.74 -6.16
CA ASP A 204 -13.27 6.05 -7.32
C ASP A 204 -14.75 5.99 -6.96
N ARG A 205 -15.15 5.04 -6.11
CA ARG A 205 -16.53 4.98 -5.57
C ARG A 205 -16.85 6.15 -4.65
N GLY A 206 -15.87 6.64 -3.89
CA GLY A 206 -16.00 7.82 -3.04
C GLY A 206 -16.39 9.07 -3.83
N ASP A 207 -15.72 9.30 -4.96
CA ASP A 207 -16.05 10.43 -5.86
C ASP A 207 -17.51 10.30 -6.38
N TRP A 208 -17.94 9.11 -6.80
CA TRP A 208 -19.33 8.90 -7.22
C TRP A 208 -20.35 9.15 -6.10
N VAL A 209 -20.04 8.76 -4.86
CA VAL A 209 -20.91 9.04 -3.72
C VAL A 209 -21.00 10.54 -3.47
N ALA A 210 -19.88 11.27 -3.56
CA ALA A 210 -19.88 12.72 -3.46
C ALA A 210 -20.78 13.37 -4.53
N GLU A 211 -20.62 12.98 -5.80
CA GLU A 211 -21.48 13.47 -6.91
C GLU A 211 -22.98 13.27 -6.58
N LYS A 212 -23.36 12.08 -6.09
CA LYS A 212 -24.77 11.79 -5.76
C LYS A 212 -25.27 12.55 -4.55
N MET A 213 -24.41 12.82 -3.57
CA MET A 213 -24.77 13.69 -2.47
C MET A 213 -25.04 15.11 -2.99
N GLU A 214 -24.23 15.64 -3.90
CA GLU A 214 -24.48 16.96 -4.51
C GLU A 214 -25.79 17.00 -5.31
N GLU A 215 -26.04 16.00 -6.17
CA GLU A 215 -27.30 15.89 -6.92
C GLU A 215 -28.54 15.86 -6.00
N VAL A 216 -28.46 15.10 -4.89
CA VAL A 216 -29.55 15.03 -3.90
C VAL A 216 -29.79 16.40 -3.24
N HIS A 217 -28.72 17.11 -2.85
CA HIS A 217 -28.87 18.43 -2.24
C HIS A 217 -29.49 19.45 -3.20
N LEU A 218 -29.13 19.43 -4.49
CA LEU A 218 -29.77 20.29 -5.49
C LEU A 218 -31.28 20.02 -5.62
N HIS A 219 -31.68 18.76 -5.58
CA HIS A 219 -33.10 18.41 -5.57
C HIS A 219 -33.80 18.88 -4.29
N LEU A 220 -33.14 18.79 -3.14
CA LEU A 220 -33.69 19.30 -1.88
C LEU A 220 -33.87 20.81 -1.90
N PHE A 221 -32.89 21.59 -2.39
CA PHE A 221 -33.06 23.04 -2.57
C PHE A 221 -34.23 23.37 -3.48
N THR A 222 -34.34 22.67 -4.61
CA THR A 222 -35.47 22.86 -5.54
C THR A 222 -36.82 22.53 -4.89
N HIS A 223 -36.86 21.52 -4.02
CA HIS A 223 -38.07 21.17 -3.29
C HIS A 223 -38.41 22.21 -2.22
N GLU A 224 -37.43 22.73 -1.50
CA GLU A 224 -37.62 23.78 -0.50
C GLU A 224 -38.22 25.04 -1.13
N ASP A 225 -37.62 25.54 -2.22
CA ASP A 225 -38.14 26.69 -2.97
C ASP A 225 -39.59 26.44 -3.42
N ARG A 226 -39.90 25.22 -3.84
CA ARG A 226 -41.26 24.87 -4.28
C ARG A 226 -42.25 24.83 -3.12
N ILE A 227 -41.84 24.30 -1.96
CA ILE A 227 -42.68 24.25 -0.76
C ILE A 227 -42.98 25.67 -0.30
N GLU A 228 -41.96 26.53 -0.20
CA GLU A 228 -42.12 27.94 0.19
C GLU A 228 -43.13 28.66 -0.72
N ASN A 229 -42.99 28.49 -2.04
CA ASN A 229 -43.93 29.08 -3.01
C ASN A 229 -45.37 28.56 -2.81
N LEU A 230 -45.53 27.25 -2.62
CA LEU A 230 -46.86 26.65 -2.39
C LEU A 230 -47.47 27.09 -1.06
N GLU A 231 -46.66 27.27 -0.02
CA GLU A 231 -47.10 27.81 1.28
C GLU A 231 -47.54 29.26 1.16
N GLY A 232 -46.78 30.09 0.43
CA GLY A 232 -47.14 31.47 0.12
C GLY A 232 -48.47 31.58 -0.65
N ASP A 233 -48.64 30.77 -1.69
CA ASP A 233 -49.90 30.71 -2.45
C ASP A 233 -51.09 30.24 -1.59
N ASN A 234 -50.88 29.23 -0.76
CA ASN A 234 -51.91 28.76 0.16
C ASN A 234 -52.28 29.83 1.19
N GLN A 235 -51.31 30.60 1.70
CA GLN A 235 -51.58 31.69 2.62
C GLN A 235 -52.38 32.80 1.94
N ARG A 236 -51.97 33.22 0.74
CA ARG A 236 -52.70 34.20 -0.06
C ARG A 236 -54.15 33.78 -0.32
N LEU A 237 -54.37 32.52 -0.72
CA LEU A 237 -55.73 31.99 -0.96
C LEU A 237 -56.58 31.96 0.32
N LYS A 238 -55.99 31.64 1.48
CA LYS A 238 -56.68 31.70 2.77
C LYS A 238 -57.09 33.13 3.12
N ASP A 239 -56.22 34.10 2.88
CA ASP A 239 -56.51 35.52 3.13
C ASP A 239 -57.64 36.00 2.21
N GLU A 240 -57.59 35.70 0.91
CA GLU A 240 -58.65 36.00 -0.06
C GLU A 240 -60.00 35.40 0.36
N CYS A 241 -60.03 34.12 0.77
CA CYS A 241 -61.24 33.47 1.24
C CYS A 241 -61.80 34.12 2.52
N THR A 242 -60.92 34.61 3.40
CA THR A 242 -61.31 35.30 4.64
C THR A 242 -61.94 36.66 4.32
N THR A 243 -61.33 37.43 3.43
CA THR A 243 -61.90 38.71 2.95
C THR A 243 -63.25 38.51 2.28
N LEU A 244 -63.38 37.54 1.36
CA LEU A 244 -64.65 37.25 0.69
C LEU A 244 -65.75 36.84 1.67
N ARG A 245 -65.42 36.02 2.68
CA ARG A 245 -66.37 35.65 3.74
C ARG A 245 -66.85 36.86 4.53
N ALA A 246 -65.97 37.80 4.86
CA ALA A 246 -66.35 39.03 5.54
C ALA A 246 -67.31 39.88 4.69
N GLN A 247 -67.00 40.06 3.39
CA GLN A 247 -67.86 40.80 2.45
C GLN A 247 -69.26 40.17 2.31
N ILE A 248 -69.35 38.83 2.27
CA ILE A 248 -70.64 38.12 2.22
C ILE A 248 -71.48 38.40 3.47
N VAL A 249 -70.87 38.39 4.66
CA VAL A 249 -71.58 38.68 5.92
C VAL A 249 -72.10 40.12 5.94
N GLU A 250 -71.30 41.08 5.49
CA GLU A 250 -71.72 42.48 5.38
C GLU A 250 -72.92 42.65 4.43
N LEU A 251 -72.91 41.99 3.28
CA LEU A 251 -74.03 42.01 2.33
C LEU A 251 -75.29 41.37 2.90
N GLN A 252 -75.16 40.30 3.70
CA GLN A 252 -76.30 39.64 4.35
C GLN A 252 -76.94 40.50 5.44
N LEU A 253 -76.18 41.37 6.11
CA LEU A 253 -76.71 42.30 7.11
C LEU A 253 -77.34 43.55 6.50
N ALA A 254 -76.99 43.90 5.26
CA ALA A 254 -77.53 45.04 4.54
C ALA A 254 -78.84 44.74 3.79
N ALA A 255 -79.19 43.46 3.62
CA ALA A 255 -80.40 42.98 2.96
C ALA A 255 -81.55 42.75 3.96
#